data_AF-A0A947YD29-F1
#
_entry.id   AF-A0A947YD29-F1
#
_cell.length_a   1.000
_cell.length_b   1.000
_cell.length_c   1.000
_cell.angle_alpha   90.00
_cell.angle_beta   90.00
_cell.angle_gamma   90.00
#
_symmetry.space_group_name_H-M   'P 1'
#
loop_
_entity.id
_entity.type
_entity.pdbx_description
1 polymer ?
#
loop_
_entity_poly.entity_id
_entity_poly.type
_entity_poly.pdbx_seq_one_letter_code
_entity_poly.pdbx_strand_id
1 'polypeptide(L)'
;MVKLLWAPREPTLSYGKNKNFSNYSLQANDYRRAQGLTTSFFEKLLNTSTTNIIGQLAQVVVGIEVSELEDQCFNEITNQLNLLKSYQNSGLIKTQTLSQFGKLYKQTFKEVSPSVFTQSEDKNISSYWFNSPNYRAGFFYSNGQLELRDLRFYHQNGYRDNDQVNPDPNENLTRVVPAVIDDLILSNKIVIGKTTTPKVLETESLVTITTDNGQIKLYKEKPVISGLDNFSIPNPKTIGDIKKTRCSDEYGDYQDFPCINKFIVTLQSLIPDIRYSKLFGQRYLGVKTSPETLFAIRFPNIKIDNFHFGYPLLDDFISTSKKTKPKFPWLGKQEVELESSNLSDKAIRKSDSYGEENLVADEDKKILFENSYYIVYEE
;
A
#
# COMPACT_ATOMS: atom_id res chain seq x y z
N MET A 1 11.30 6.22 -10.68
CA MET A 1 9.90 6.29 -10.22
C MET A 1 9.89 6.48 -8.71
N VAL A 2 8.93 7.23 -8.12
CA VAL A 2 8.79 7.36 -6.65
C VAL A 2 7.43 6.79 -6.26
N LYS A 3 7.42 5.94 -5.24
CA LYS A 3 6.19 5.43 -4.61
C LYS A 3 5.95 6.19 -3.32
N LEU A 4 4.71 6.56 -3.10
CA LEU A 4 4.31 7.39 -1.96
C LEU A 4 3.05 6.81 -1.32
N LEU A 5 2.96 6.92 0.00
CA LEU A 5 1.85 6.36 0.78
C LEU A 5 0.58 7.22 0.58
N TRP A 6 -0.50 6.58 0.15
CA TRP A 6 -1.85 7.13 0.12
C TRP A 6 -2.55 6.93 1.42
N ALA A 7 -3.31 7.97 1.79
CA ALA A 7 -4.14 7.98 2.98
C ALA A 7 -3.39 7.38 4.17
N PRO A 8 -2.29 8.04 4.64
CA PRO A 8 -1.55 7.56 5.80
C PRO A 8 -2.50 7.15 6.93
N ARG A 9 -2.17 6.03 7.58
CA ARG A 9 -2.99 5.42 8.61
C ARG A 9 -2.36 5.53 9.97
N GLU A 10 -3.20 5.57 11.00
CA GLU A 10 -2.79 5.62 12.39
C GLU A 10 -2.04 4.32 12.75
N PRO A 11 -0.74 4.37 13.12
CA PRO A 11 0.09 3.15 13.18
C PRO A 11 -0.32 2.12 14.24
N THR A 12 -1.06 2.51 15.27
CA THR A 12 -1.50 1.64 16.37
C THR A 12 -2.87 1.02 16.08
N LEU A 13 -3.83 1.84 15.67
CA LEU A 13 -5.24 1.54 15.47
C LEU A 13 -5.52 0.93 14.09
N SER A 14 -4.64 1.13 13.11
CA SER A 14 -4.78 0.52 11.78
C SER A 14 -4.15 -0.86 11.65
N TYR A 15 -3.43 -1.34 12.67
CA TYR A 15 -2.87 -2.68 12.67
C TYR A 15 -3.92 -3.73 13.08
N GLY A 16 -4.72 -4.17 12.11
CA GLY A 16 -5.70 -5.24 12.28
C GLY A 16 -6.21 -5.83 10.99
N LYS A 17 -7.11 -6.83 11.10
CA LYS A 17 -7.49 -7.67 9.96
C LYS A 17 -8.56 -7.02 9.07
N ASN A 18 -9.53 -6.32 9.64
CA ASN A 18 -10.73 -5.89 8.89
C ASN A 18 -10.77 -4.39 8.55
N LYS A 19 -11.78 -4.01 7.75
CA LYS A 19 -12.04 -2.63 7.32
C LYS A 19 -12.09 -1.62 8.47
N ASN A 20 -12.55 -2.02 9.65
CA ASN A 20 -12.64 -1.09 10.78
C ASN A 20 -11.25 -0.60 11.22
N PHE A 21 -10.19 -1.38 11.00
CA PHE A 21 -8.81 -0.95 11.23
C PHE A 21 -8.31 -0.05 10.08
N SER A 22 -8.66 -0.34 8.83
CA SER A 22 -8.24 0.49 7.69
C SER A 22 -8.85 1.89 7.70
N ASN A 23 -10.02 2.06 8.35
CA ASN A 23 -10.72 3.34 8.48
C ASN A 23 -10.05 4.33 9.48
N TYR A 24 -8.96 3.95 10.15
CA TYR A 24 -8.11 4.89 10.89
C TYR A 24 -7.11 5.55 9.94
N SER A 25 -7.60 6.19 8.89
CA SER A 25 -6.81 6.89 7.85
C SER A 25 -6.98 8.40 7.94
N LEU A 26 -6.18 9.17 7.17
CA LEU A 26 -6.37 10.62 7.06
C LEU A 26 -7.58 11.06 6.21
N GLN A 27 -8.32 10.11 5.62
CA GLN A 27 -9.46 10.42 4.76
C GLN A 27 -10.68 10.78 5.61
N ALA A 28 -11.30 11.91 5.30
CA ALA A 28 -12.42 12.44 6.06
C ALA A 28 -13.60 11.46 6.09
N ASN A 29 -13.89 10.78 4.97
CA ASN A 29 -14.94 9.75 4.93
C ASN A 29 -14.65 8.59 5.88
N ASP A 30 -13.41 8.12 5.98
CA ASP A 30 -13.03 6.95 6.77
C ASP A 30 -13.23 7.20 8.28
N TYR A 31 -12.52 8.18 8.84
CA TYR A 31 -12.52 8.36 10.30
C TYR A 31 -13.79 9.04 10.81
N ARG A 32 -14.46 9.90 10.02
CA ARG A 32 -15.74 10.49 10.44
C ARG A 32 -16.85 9.46 10.38
N ARG A 33 -17.07 8.85 9.21
CA ARG A 33 -18.26 8.03 8.97
C ARG A 33 -18.16 6.71 9.69
N ALA A 34 -16.98 6.09 9.69
CA ALA A 34 -16.83 4.76 10.28
C ALA A 34 -16.45 4.79 11.77
N GLN A 35 -15.76 5.83 12.25
CA GLN A 35 -15.26 5.89 13.63
C GLN A 35 -15.85 7.04 14.47
N GLY A 36 -16.61 7.96 13.88
CA GLY A 36 -17.16 9.11 14.59
C GLY A 36 -16.10 10.13 15.05
N LEU A 37 -14.91 10.09 14.45
CA LEU A 37 -13.78 10.94 14.81
C LEU A 37 -13.86 12.30 14.10
N THR A 38 -13.03 13.25 14.55
CA THR A 38 -13.08 14.67 14.15
C THR A 38 -11.72 15.15 13.67
N THR A 39 -11.61 16.44 13.33
CA THR A 39 -10.35 17.11 12.95
C THR A 39 -9.23 16.91 13.97
N SER A 40 -9.54 16.68 15.25
CA SER A 40 -8.53 16.37 16.28
C SER A 40 -7.82 15.04 16.02
N PHE A 41 -8.50 14.04 15.45
CA PHE A 41 -7.86 12.80 15.01
C PHE A 41 -6.97 13.05 13.78
N PHE A 42 -7.45 13.82 12.81
CA PHE A 42 -6.66 14.24 11.66
C PHE A 42 -5.37 14.96 12.08
N GLU A 43 -5.47 15.91 13.01
CA GLU A 43 -4.32 16.63 13.57
C GLU A 43 -3.33 15.67 14.27
N LYS A 44 -3.84 14.76 15.11
CA LYS A 44 -3.00 13.74 15.76
C LYS A 44 -2.22 12.94 14.72
N LEU A 45 -2.89 12.44 13.69
CA LEU A 45 -2.27 11.60 12.65
C LEU A 45 -1.33 12.39 11.74
N LEU A 46 -1.67 13.65 11.42
CA LEU A 46 -0.78 14.57 10.73
C LEU A 46 0.51 14.76 11.52
N ASN A 47 0.43 15.01 12.82
CA ASN A 47 1.58 15.18 13.70
C ASN A 47 2.43 13.90 13.78
N THR A 48 1.80 12.74 14.01
CA THR A 48 2.48 11.43 14.02
C THR A 48 3.29 11.18 12.74
N SER A 49 2.77 11.63 11.59
CA SER A 49 3.36 11.38 10.27
C SER A 49 4.25 12.51 9.75
N THR A 50 4.34 13.64 10.48
CA THR A 50 5.13 14.81 10.06
C THR A 50 6.02 15.36 11.16
N THR A 51 5.47 15.99 12.19
CA THR A 51 6.24 16.71 13.21
C THR A 51 6.84 15.80 14.27
N ASN A 52 6.22 14.63 14.50
CA ASN A 52 6.63 13.66 15.52
C ASN A 52 7.33 12.45 14.88
N ILE A 53 7.61 12.51 13.58
CA ILE A 53 8.33 11.47 12.89
C ILE A 53 9.83 11.64 13.12
N ILE A 54 10.52 10.52 13.21
CA ILE A 54 11.95 10.46 13.39
C ILE A 54 12.58 10.01 12.06
N GLY A 55 13.50 10.80 11.52
CA GLY A 55 14.23 10.50 10.29
C GLY A 55 14.32 11.69 9.33
N GLN A 56 14.98 11.48 8.20
CA GLN A 56 15.23 12.54 7.20
C GLN A 56 14.02 12.82 6.28
N LEU A 57 12.91 12.11 6.48
CA LEU A 57 11.73 12.17 5.63
C LEU A 57 10.46 12.21 6.47
N ALA A 58 9.74 13.30 6.34
CA ALA A 58 8.40 13.50 6.87
C ALA A 58 7.47 13.78 5.68
N GLN A 59 6.49 12.92 5.45
CA GLN A 59 5.56 13.08 4.33
C GLN A 59 4.19 12.53 4.67
N VAL A 60 3.19 13.34 4.34
CA VAL A 60 1.78 12.97 4.37
C VAL A 60 1.18 13.37 3.03
N VAL A 61 0.31 12.53 2.50
CA VAL A 61 -0.57 12.90 1.39
C VAL A 61 -1.99 12.90 1.85
N VAL A 62 -2.57 14.09 1.69
CA VAL A 62 -3.98 14.36 1.94
C VAL A 62 -4.66 14.26 0.58
N GLY A 63 -5.32 13.13 0.38
CA GLY A 63 -6.21 12.90 -0.74
C GLY A 63 -7.60 13.43 -0.44
N ILE A 64 -8.28 13.96 -1.47
CA ILE A 64 -9.73 14.18 -1.42
C ILE A 64 -10.35 13.25 -2.44
N GLU A 65 -11.13 12.28 -1.98
CA GLU A 65 -11.89 11.37 -2.84
C GLU A 65 -13.21 12.00 -3.30
N VAL A 66 -13.71 11.56 -4.45
CA VAL A 66 -15.01 12.00 -4.96
C VAL A 66 -16.14 11.69 -3.97
N SER A 67 -16.03 10.56 -3.26
CA SER A 67 -16.98 10.15 -2.21
C SER A 67 -17.00 11.08 -1.00
N GLU A 68 -15.98 11.93 -0.83
CA GLU A 68 -15.88 12.90 0.26
C GLU A 68 -16.53 14.24 -0.09
N LEU A 69 -16.96 14.45 -1.34
CA LEU A 69 -17.69 15.63 -1.78
C LEU A 69 -19.19 15.57 -1.45
N GLU A 70 -19.57 14.74 -0.49
CA GLU A 70 -20.92 14.71 0.09
C GLU A 70 -21.06 15.80 1.15
N ASP A 71 -22.24 16.44 1.26
CA ASP A 71 -22.57 17.52 2.22
C ASP A 71 -22.08 17.24 3.65
N GLN A 72 -22.13 15.97 4.07
CA GLN A 72 -21.71 15.53 5.40
C GLN A 72 -20.19 15.63 5.67
N CYS A 73 -19.33 15.61 4.64
CA CYS A 73 -17.88 15.66 4.80
C CYS A 73 -17.29 17.05 4.54
N PHE A 74 -18.00 17.96 3.87
CA PHE A 74 -17.48 19.31 3.55
C PHE A 74 -17.00 20.10 4.75
N ASN A 75 -17.73 20.06 5.87
CA ASN A 75 -17.31 20.76 7.09
C ASN A 75 -15.98 20.21 7.62
N GLU A 76 -15.79 18.89 7.58
CA GLU A 76 -14.55 18.26 8.02
C GLU A 76 -13.40 18.59 7.07
N ILE A 77 -13.61 18.48 5.75
CA ILE A 77 -12.59 18.86 4.75
C ILE A 77 -12.19 20.32 4.92
N THR A 78 -13.16 21.22 5.15
CA THR A 78 -12.88 22.63 5.41
C THR A 78 -12.00 22.80 6.65
N ASN A 79 -12.27 22.06 7.73
CA ASN A 79 -11.46 22.07 8.93
C ASN A 79 -10.05 21.53 8.69
N GLN A 80 -9.90 20.42 7.95
CA GLN A 80 -8.60 19.87 7.55
C GLN A 80 -7.79 20.90 6.75
N LEU A 81 -8.38 21.53 5.73
CA LEU A 81 -7.72 22.54 4.91
C LEU A 81 -7.31 23.78 5.72
N ASN A 82 -8.16 24.22 6.65
CA ASN A 82 -7.83 25.32 7.56
C ASN A 82 -6.67 24.97 8.50
N LEU A 83 -6.64 23.73 9.02
CA LEU A 83 -5.54 23.25 9.86
C LEU A 83 -4.23 23.19 9.06
N LEU A 84 -4.25 22.62 7.86
CA LEU A 84 -3.06 22.54 6.99
C LEU A 84 -2.54 23.95 6.64
N LYS A 85 -3.45 24.89 6.35
CA LYS A 85 -3.08 26.29 6.12
C LYS A 85 -2.45 26.94 7.35
N SER A 86 -2.98 26.66 8.55
CA SER A 86 -2.40 27.13 9.81
C SER A 86 -0.97 26.61 10.00
N TYR A 87 -0.76 25.30 9.80
CA TYR A 87 0.55 24.65 9.92
C TYR A 87 1.55 25.15 8.87
N GLN A 88 1.07 25.44 7.66
CA GLN A 88 1.90 26.04 6.63
C GLN A 88 2.30 27.48 7.02
N ASN A 89 1.36 28.28 7.52
CA ASN A 89 1.62 29.66 7.94
C ASN A 89 2.59 29.75 9.12
N SER A 90 2.57 28.77 10.02
CA SER A 90 3.51 28.67 11.15
C SER A 90 4.86 28.07 10.77
N GLY A 91 5.04 27.60 9.52
CA GLY A 91 6.26 26.98 9.05
C GLY A 91 6.49 25.55 9.54
N LEU A 92 5.49 24.92 10.15
CA LEU A 92 5.57 23.52 10.63
C LEU A 92 5.59 22.52 9.46
N ILE A 93 4.89 22.83 8.36
CA ILE A 93 4.84 21.98 7.18
C ILE A 93 5.02 22.78 5.90
N LYS A 94 5.35 22.09 4.81
CA LYS A 94 5.33 22.63 3.45
C LYS A 94 4.37 21.82 2.59
N THR A 95 3.38 22.49 1.99
CA THR A 95 2.46 21.87 1.03
C THR A 95 3.08 21.88 -0.38
N GLN A 96 2.98 20.76 -1.08
CA GLN A 96 3.51 20.57 -2.44
C GLN A 96 2.59 19.65 -3.24
N THR A 97 2.68 19.70 -4.57
CA THR A 97 2.06 18.66 -5.41
C THR A 97 2.87 17.36 -5.35
N LEU A 98 2.25 16.23 -5.67
CA LEU A 98 2.93 14.93 -5.74
C LEU A 98 4.14 14.95 -6.69
N SER A 99 4.02 15.62 -7.83
CA SER A 99 5.10 15.77 -8.82
C SER A 99 6.28 16.59 -8.26
N GLN A 100 5.99 17.71 -7.58
CA GLN A 100 7.03 18.51 -6.93
C GLN A 100 7.76 17.73 -5.84
N PHE A 101 7.00 17.00 -5.00
CA PHE A 101 7.58 16.15 -3.98
C PHE A 101 8.43 15.04 -4.59
N GLY A 102 7.95 14.38 -5.66
CA GLY A 102 8.71 13.34 -6.37
C GLY A 102 10.05 13.85 -6.89
N LYS A 103 10.09 15.06 -7.46
CA LYS A 103 11.32 15.71 -7.91
C LYS A 103 12.27 16.00 -6.74
N LEU A 104 11.77 16.61 -5.67
CA LEU A 104 12.54 16.89 -4.46
C LEU A 104 13.11 15.61 -3.84
N TYR A 105 12.29 14.57 -3.74
CA TYR A 105 12.67 13.28 -3.16
C TYR A 105 13.84 12.65 -3.91
N LYS A 106 13.78 12.58 -5.24
CA LYS A 106 14.88 12.04 -6.07
C LYS A 106 16.16 12.88 -5.98
N GLN A 107 16.03 14.21 -5.84
CA GLN A 107 17.17 15.10 -5.69
C GLN A 107 17.89 14.88 -4.36
N THR A 108 17.12 14.70 -3.28
CA THR A 108 17.64 14.47 -1.92
C THR A 108 18.15 13.05 -1.72
N PHE A 109 17.40 12.04 -2.17
CA PHE A 109 17.69 10.62 -1.96
C PHE A 109 17.99 9.92 -3.30
N LYS A 110 19.17 10.20 -3.85
CA LYS A 110 19.55 9.76 -5.20
C LYS A 110 19.68 8.25 -5.36
N GLU A 111 20.20 7.58 -4.32
CA GLU A 111 20.52 6.15 -4.39
C GLU A 111 19.53 5.31 -3.61
N VAL A 112 19.25 5.70 -2.36
CA VAL A 112 18.49 4.88 -1.42
C VAL A 112 17.63 5.78 -0.53
N SER A 113 16.38 5.37 -0.31
CA SER A 113 15.46 6.01 0.63
C SER A 113 16.04 6.08 2.05
N PRO A 114 15.68 7.09 2.86
CA PRO A 114 16.11 7.14 4.25
C PRO A 114 15.32 6.15 5.10
N SER A 115 15.86 5.84 6.29
CA SER A 115 15.07 5.16 7.33
C SER A 115 14.13 6.15 8.00
N VAL A 116 12.96 5.66 8.41
CA VAL A 116 11.93 6.42 9.10
C VAL A 116 11.46 5.63 10.31
N PHE A 117 11.38 6.30 11.46
CA PHE A 117 10.84 5.75 12.69
C PHE A 117 9.59 6.55 13.10
N THR A 118 8.52 5.82 13.42
CA THR A 118 7.24 6.41 13.81
C THR A 118 6.81 5.81 15.13
N GLN A 119 6.48 6.67 16.09
CA GLN A 119 5.86 6.27 17.33
C GLN A 119 4.41 6.76 17.35
N SER A 120 3.49 5.90 17.79
CA SER A 120 2.13 6.32 18.04
C SER A 120 1.59 5.70 19.32
N GLU A 121 0.65 6.37 19.96
CA GLU A 121 0.03 5.93 21.21
C GLU A 121 -1.48 6.15 21.15
N ASP A 122 -2.22 5.11 21.54
CA ASP A 122 -3.65 5.20 21.78
C ASP A 122 -4.02 4.44 23.06
N LYS A 123 -4.57 5.17 24.03
CA LYS A 123 -4.94 4.66 25.36
C LYS A 123 -3.75 3.96 26.03
N ASN A 124 -3.81 2.63 26.15
CA ASN A 124 -2.80 1.82 26.84
C ASN A 124 -1.92 1.03 25.85
N ILE A 125 -1.93 1.40 24.58
CA ILE A 125 -1.18 0.75 23.52
C ILE A 125 -0.29 1.77 22.83
N SER A 126 1.01 1.50 22.79
CA SER A 126 1.96 2.24 21.98
C SER A 126 2.47 1.35 20.85
N SER A 127 2.68 1.90 19.67
CA SER A 127 3.35 1.24 18.55
C SER A 127 4.61 1.99 18.15
N TYR A 128 5.62 1.24 17.72
CA TYR A 128 6.89 1.73 17.22
C TYR A 128 7.17 1.06 15.89
N TRP A 129 7.22 1.84 14.83
CA TRP A 129 7.44 1.37 13.48
C TRP A 129 8.77 1.87 12.97
N PHE A 130 9.59 0.96 12.49
CA PHE A 130 10.83 1.28 11.81
C PHE A 130 10.74 0.81 10.37
N ASN A 131 10.86 1.74 9.43
CA ASN A 131 10.87 1.48 8.00
C ASN A 131 12.25 1.87 7.45
N SER A 132 13.00 0.90 6.96
CA SER A 132 14.28 1.11 6.28
C SER A 132 14.19 0.64 4.84
N PRO A 133 15.20 0.90 4.00
CA PRO A 133 15.27 0.33 2.65
C PRO A 133 15.38 -1.19 2.61
N ASN A 134 15.80 -1.85 3.70
CA ASN A 134 16.03 -3.29 3.70
C ASN A 134 14.97 -4.08 4.48
N TYR A 135 14.23 -3.44 5.37
CA TYR A 135 13.17 -4.09 6.14
C TYR A 135 12.22 -3.09 6.81
N ARG A 136 11.07 -3.58 7.26
CA ARG A 136 10.25 -2.92 8.27
C ARG A 136 10.05 -3.79 9.50
N ALA A 137 9.88 -3.15 10.65
CA ALA A 137 9.54 -3.79 11.90
C ALA A 137 8.49 -2.97 12.68
N GLY A 138 7.46 -3.65 13.20
CA GLY A 138 6.41 -3.08 14.03
C GLY A 138 6.43 -3.68 15.44
N PHE A 139 6.71 -2.85 16.44
CA PHE A 139 6.70 -3.22 17.85
C PHE A 139 5.49 -2.61 18.54
N PHE A 140 4.88 -3.36 19.46
CA PHE A 140 3.70 -2.94 20.20
C PHE A 140 3.93 -3.12 21.68
N TYR A 141 3.69 -2.07 22.44
CA TYR A 141 3.74 -2.06 23.88
C TYR A 141 2.33 -1.98 24.44
N SER A 142 1.94 -2.98 25.23
CA SER A 142 0.66 -2.99 25.94
C SER A 142 0.78 -3.86 27.20
N ASN A 143 0.03 -3.52 28.25
CA ASN A 143 -0.01 -4.29 29.50
C ASN A 143 1.38 -4.60 30.10
N GLY A 144 2.32 -3.64 30.04
CA GLY A 144 3.67 -3.82 30.57
C GLY A 144 4.57 -4.72 29.73
N GLN A 145 4.19 -5.05 28.50
CA GLN A 145 4.90 -5.99 27.63
C GLN A 145 5.15 -5.39 26.24
N LEU A 146 6.39 -5.50 25.75
CA LEU A 146 6.78 -5.13 24.40
C LEU A 146 6.82 -6.37 23.51
N GLU A 147 6.19 -6.31 22.35
CA GLU A 147 6.07 -7.40 21.38
C GLU A 147 6.49 -6.94 19.99
N LEU A 148 7.27 -7.75 19.26
CA LEU A 148 7.48 -7.60 17.83
C LEU A 148 6.36 -8.36 17.10
N ARG A 149 5.51 -7.62 16.37
CA ARG A 149 4.29 -8.14 15.73
C ARG A 149 4.34 -8.13 14.20
N ASP A 150 5.17 -7.27 13.59
CA ASP A 150 5.44 -7.28 12.14
C ASP A 150 6.95 -7.21 11.91
N LEU A 151 7.49 -8.09 11.07
CA LEU A 151 8.86 -8.03 10.57
C LEU A 151 8.89 -8.52 9.13
N ARG A 152 9.33 -7.67 8.21
CA ARG A 152 9.44 -8.00 6.78
C ARG A 152 10.74 -7.47 6.23
N PHE A 153 11.48 -8.32 5.52
CA PHE A 153 12.69 -7.89 4.82
C PHE A 153 12.35 -7.66 3.34
N TYR A 154 12.87 -6.57 2.79
CA TYR A 154 12.74 -6.20 1.39
C TYR A 154 13.87 -6.85 0.57
N HIS A 155 13.63 -7.04 -0.72
CA HIS A 155 14.67 -7.38 -1.72
C HIS A 155 15.47 -8.67 -1.49
N GLN A 156 15.00 -9.59 -0.64
CA GLN A 156 15.69 -10.86 -0.35
C GLN A 156 15.27 -12.03 -1.23
N ASN A 157 14.27 -11.83 -2.08
CA ASN A 157 13.99 -12.69 -3.21
C ASN A 157 14.65 -12.08 -4.46
N GLY A 158 15.28 -12.90 -5.30
CA GLY A 158 15.84 -12.47 -6.59
C GLY A 158 14.81 -11.93 -7.60
N TYR A 159 13.55 -11.82 -7.17
CA TYR A 159 12.43 -11.26 -7.90
C TYR A 159 12.03 -10.00 -7.17
N ARG A 160 12.69 -8.91 -7.57
CA ARG A 160 12.47 -7.55 -7.07
C ARG A 160 10.97 -7.26 -7.02
N ASP A 161 10.56 -6.52 -5.99
CA ASP A 161 9.25 -5.91 -5.85
C ASP A 161 8.78 -5.33 -7.20
N ASN A 162 7.90 -6.08 -7.87
CA ASN A 162 7.91 -6.27 -9.32
C ASN A 162 7.38 -5.07 -10.14
N ASP A 163 6.99 -4.01 -9.44
CA ASP A 163 6.51 -2.73 -9.95
C ASP A 163 7.59 -1.64 -9.90
N GLN A 164 8.74 -1.88 -9.25
CA GLN A 164 9.83 -0.90 -9.23
C GLN A 164 10.53 -0.74 -10.59
N VAL A 165 10.38 -1.71 -11.49
CA VAL A 165 11.18 -1.81 -12.73
C VAL A 165 10.33 -2.05 -13.98
N ASN A 166 9.23 -2.80 -13.90
CA ASN A 166 8.41 -3.17 -15.07
C ASN A 166 6.94 -2.74 -14.88
N PRO A 167 6.24 -2.33 -15.97
CA PRO A 167 4.79 -2.13 -15.95
C PRO A 167 4.09 -3.40 -15.48
N ASP A 168 3.26 -3.28 -14.45
CA ASP A 168 2.48 -4.40 -13.94
C ASP A 168 1.33 -4.72 -14.91
N PRO A 169 1.31 -5.91 -15.54
CA PRO A 169 0.21 -6.27 -16.43
C PRO A 169 -1.06 -6.70 -15.66
N ASN A 170 -1.01 -6.79 -14.34
CA ASN A 170 -2.12 -7.27 -13.52
C ASN A 170 -3.18 -6.18 -13.29
N GLU A 171 -4.44 -6.54 -13.44
CA GLU A 171 -5.58 -5.67 -13.06
C GLU A 171 -5.80 -5.59 -11.54
N ASN A 172 -5.13 -6.46 -10.77
CA ASN A 172 -5.21 -6.51 -9.31
C ASN A 172 -3.88 -6.07 -8.69
N LEU A 173 -3.92 -5.01 -7.88
CA LEU A 173 -2.78 -4.46 -7.13
C LEU A 173 -2.43 -5.28 -5.87
N THR A 174 -2.64 -6.60 -5.87
CA THR A 174 -2.27 -7.46 -4.74
C THR A 174 -0.75 -7.65 -4.72
N ARG A 175 -0.10 -7.00 -3.76
CA ARG A 175 1.34 -7.13 -3.51
C ARG A 175 1.56 -7.42 -2.04
N VAL A 176 2.29 -8.49 -1.77
CA VAL A 176 2.66 -8.89 -0.42
C VAL A 176 4.19 -8.93 -0.38
N VAL A 177 4.78 -8.23 0.59
CA VAL A 177 6.17 -8.49 0.98
C VAL A 177 6.13 -9.62 1.99
N PRO A 178 6.87 -10.72 1.83
CA PRO A 178 6.88 -11.81 2.79
C PRO A 178 7.22 -11.35 4.20
N ALA A 179 6.35 -11.73 5.13
CA ALA A 179 6.58 -11.50 6.54
C ALA A 179 7.36 -12.67 7.14
N VAL A 180 8.37 -12.34 7.93
CA VAL A 180 9.00 -13.28 8.87
C VAL A 180 8.16 -13.38 10.13
N ILE A 181 7.59 -12.25 10.56
CA ILE A 181 6.68 -12.14 11.70
C ILE A 181 5.49 -11.32 11.23
N ASP A 182 4.29 -11.84 11.45
CA ASP A 182 3.02 -11.18 11.23
C ASP A 182 1.96 -11.79 12.17
N ASP A 183 1.66 -11.08 13.25
CA ASP A 183 0.69 -11.52 14.25
C ASP A 183 -0.74 -11.61 13.68
N LEU A 184 -1.03 -10.87 12.61
CA LEU A 184 -2.35 -10.86 12.00
C LEU A 184 -2.54 -12.04 11.05
N ILE A 185 -1.56 -12.29 10.18
CA ILE A 185 -1.66 -13.29 9.11
C ILE A 185 -1.14 -14.64 9.56
N LEU A 186 0.08 -14.66 10.11
CA LEU A 186 0.79 -15.89 10.48
C LEU A 186 0.50 -16.29 11.93
N SER A 187 -0.21 -15.45 12.68
CA SER A 187 -0.47 -15.63 14.12
C SER A 187 0.82 -15.90 14.91
N ASN A 188 1.93 -15.29 14.46
CA ASN A 188 3.22 -15.38 15.11
C ASN A 188 3.66 -14.00 15.59
N LYS A 189 4.23 -13.95 16.79
CA LYS A 189 4.79 -12.74 17.38
C LYS A 189 5.91 -13.12 18.33
N ILE A 190 6.73 -12.13 18.66
CA ILE A 190 7.86 -12.32 19.58
C ILE A 190 7.67 -11.40 20.77
N VAL A 191 7.60 -11.98 21.96
CA VAL A 191 7.60 -11.23 23.22
C VAL A 191 9.02 -10.81 23.51
N ILE A 192 9.30 -9.51 23.43
CA ILE A 192 10.61 -8.94 23.74
C ILE A 192 10.80 -8.93 25.26
N GLY A 193 9.78 -8.57 26.03
CA GLY A 193 9.85 -8.69 27.48
C GLY A 193 8.98 -7.70 28.21
N LYS A 194 9.00 -7.81 29.55
CA LYS A 194 8.33 -6.87 30.44
C LYS A 194 9.15 -5.58 30.55
N THR A 195 8.46 -4.45 30.54
CA THR A 195 9.05 -3.14 30.84
C THR A 195 7.98 -2.20 31.36
N THR A 196 8.38 -1.25 32.21
CA THR A 196 7.46 -0.19 32.69
C THR A 196 7.17 0.82 31.58
N THR A 197 8.17 1.17 30.76
CA THR A 197 8.03 2.01 29.58
C THR A 197 9.27 1.83 28.68
N PRO A 198 9.11 1.47 27.39
CA PRO A 198 10.24 1.41 26.47
C PRO A 198 10.91 2.78 26.33
N LYS A 199 12.23 2.84 26.46
CA LYS A 199 13.01 4.06 26.20
C LYS A 199 13.56 4.04 24.78
N VAL A 200 13.27 5.07 24.00
CA VAL A 200 13.78 5.21 22.64
C VAL A 200 14.96 6.19 22.65
N LEU A 201 16.09 5.75 22.11
CA LEU A 201 17.29 6.58 21.88
C LEU A 201 17.64 6.54 20.40
N GLU A 202 17.99 7.69 19.84
CA GLU A 202 18.23 7.85 18.41
C GLU A 202 19.62 8.45 18.13
N THR A 203 20.22 7.96 17.05
CA THR A 203 21.31 8.61 16.32
C THR A 203 20.99 8.55 14.83
N GLU A 204 21.73 9.29 13.99
CA GLU A 204 21.52 9.33 12.52
C GLU A 204 21.45 7.96 11.83
N SER A 205 22.05 6.91 12.41
CA SER A 205 22.18 5.58 11.81
C SER A 205 21.51 4.45 12.59
N LEU A 206 20.98 4.74 13.79
CA LEU A 206 20.53 3.70 14.73
C LEU A 206 19.41 4.23 15.62
N VAL A 207 18.31 3.47 15.67
CA VAL A 207 17.29 3.59 16.71
C VAL A 207 17.46 2.47 17.72
N THR A 208 17.49 2.80 19.01
CA THR A 208 17.57 1.83 20.10
C THR A 208 16.30 1.90 20.95
N ILE A 209 15.60 0.78 21.11
CA ILE A 209 14.49 0.61 22.04
C ILE A 209 15.01 -0.20 23.24
N THR A 210 15.06 0.41 24.41
CA THR A 210 15.54 -0.21 25.65
C THR A 210 14.37 -0.65 26.51
N THR A 211 14.41 -1.89 26.97
CA THR A 211 13.47 -2.47 27.95
C THR A 211 14.23 -2.80 29.24
N ASP A 212 13.50 -3.25 30.27
CA ASP A 212 14.10 -3.58 31.57
C ASP A 212 15.06 -4.80 31.46
N ASN A 213 14.85 -5.66 30.46
CA ASN A 213 15.57 -6.92 30.29
C ASN A 213 16.40 -6.98 29.00
N GLY A 214 16.46 -5.92 28.19
CA GLY A 214 17.18 -5.98 26.93
C GLY A 214 17.12 -4.71 26.10
N GLN A 215 17.68 -4.79 24.91
CA GLN A 215 17.70 -3.70 23.94
C GLN A 215 17.48 -4.23 22.52
N ILE A 216 16.72 -3.46 21.76
CA ILE A 216 16.52 -3.66 20.32
C ILE A 216 17.26 -2.54 19.61
N LYS A 217 18.22 -2.90 18.76
CA LYS A 217 18.97 -1.98 17.91
C LYS A 217 18.49 -2.13 16.48
N LEU A 218 17.97 -1.05 15.90
CA LEU A 218 17.40 -0.99 14.57
C LEU A 218 18.36 -0.26 13.65
N TYR A 219 19.21 -1.04 12.97
CA TYR A 219 20.11 -0.52 11.93
C TYR A 219 19.36 -0.43 10.61
N LYS A 220 19.94 0.22 9.60
CA LYS A 220 19.36 0.24 8.25
C LYS A 220 19.33 -1.15 7.60
N GLU A 221 20.28 -2.01 7.92
CA GLU A 221 20.47 -3.31 7.27
C GLU A 221 19.65 -4.41 7.92
N LYS A 222 19.59 -4.42 9.26
CA LYS A 222 18.88 -5.44 10.03
C LYS A 222 18.59 -5.01 11.47
N PRO A 223 17.53 -5.54 12.09
CA PRO A 223 17.33 -5.46 13.52
C PRO A 223 18.30 -6.39 14.26
N VAL A 224 18.77 -5.96 15.44
CA VAL A 224 19.58 -6.76 16.37
C VAL A 224 18.93 -6.68 17.74
N ILE A 225 18.55 -7.83 18.29
CA ILE A 225 17.94 -7.94 19.62
C ILE A 225 18.97 -8.58 20.55
N SER A 226 19.21 -7.96 21.71
CA SER A 226 20.19 -8.43 22.70
C SER A 226 19.64 -8.30 24.11
N GLY A 227 20.14 -9.12 25.03
CA GLY A 227 19.65 -9.23 26.41
C GLY A 227 18.48 -10.20 26.59
N LEU A 228 17.99 -10.81 25.51
CA LEU A 228 17.01 -11.89 25.58
C LEU A 228 17.71 -13.23 25.48
N ASP A 229 17.64 -14.04 26.53
CA ASP A 229 18.24 -15.37 26.54
C ASP A 229 17.67 -16.23 25.40
N ASN A 230 18.56 -16.87 24.63
CA ASN A 230 18.25 -17.79 23.53
C ASN A 230 17.41 -17.20 22.38
N PHE A 231 17.51 -15.89 22.13
CA PHE A 231 16.76 -15.26 21.05
C PHE A 231 17.58 -15.08 19.77
N SER A 232 17.05 -15.54 18.63
CA SER A 232 17.55 -15.18 17.31
C SER A 232 16.39 -14.78 16.41
N ILE A 233 16.56 -13.67 15.69
CA ILE A 233 15.60 -13.28 14.65
C ILE A 233 15.68 -14.35 13.57
N PRO A 234 14.55 -15.00 13.21
CA PRO A 234 14.57 -16.01 12.17
C PRO A 234 15.18 -15.40 10.93
N ASN A 235 16.18 -16.07 10.36
CA ASN A 235 16.64 -15.65 9.06
C ASN A 235 15.45 -15.74 8.10
N PRO A 236 15.26 -14.71 7.27
CA PRO A 236 14.27 -14.78 6.22
C PRO A 236 14.57 -16.04 5.42
N LYS A 237 13.57 -16.92 5.31
CA LYS A 237 13.72 -18.09 4.46
C LYS A 237 13.92 -17.55 3.05
N THR A 238 15.14 -17.63 2.53
CA THR A 238 15.34 -17.61 1.09
C THR A 238 14.52 -18.79 0.59
N ILE A 239 13.38 -18.49 -0.01
CA ILE A 239 12.52 -19.52 -0.58
C ILE A 239 13.33 -20.09 -1.73
N GLY A 240 14.06 -21.16 -1.42
CA GLY A 240 14.82 -21.93 -2.38
C GLY A 240 13.87 -22.34 -3.49
N ASP A 241 14.37 -22.27 -4.72
CA ASP A 241 13.72 -22.55 -5.99
C ASP A 241 12.38 -23.29 -5.82
N ILE A 242 11.29 -22.52 -5.68
CA ILE A 242 9.95 -23.05 -5.97
C ILE A 242 10.12 -23.69 -7.34
N LYS A 243 9.73 -24.96 -7.46
CA LYS A 243 9.74 -25.66 -8.74
C LYS A 243 8.98 -24.78 -9.73
N LYS A 244 9.72 -24.02 -10.54
CA LYS A 244 9.14 -23.23 -11.63
C LYS A 244 8.36 -24.23 -12.45
N THR A 245 7.04 -24.17 -12.40
CA THR A 245 6.31 -24.79 -13.49
C THR A 245 6.70 -24.00 -14.74
N ARG A 246 6.73 -24.65 -15.90
CA ARG A 246 7.28 -24.07 -17.13
C ARG A 246 6.59 -22.76 -17.57
N CYS A 247 5.44 -22.45 -16.96
CA CYS A 247 4.57 -21.35 -17.33
C CYS A 247 4.37 -20.29 -16.24
N SER A 248 4.72 -20.61 -14.98
CA SER A 248 4.84 -19.62 -13.90
C SER A 248 5.96 -18.65 -14.26
N ASP A 249 5.67 -17.36 -14.18
CA ASP A 249 6.71 -16.34 -14.28
C ASP A 249 7.09 -15.85 -12.88
N GLU A 250 7.95 -14.85 -12.84
CA GLU A 250 8.40 -14.24 -11.58
C GLU A 250 7.30 -13.49 -10.83
N TYR A 251 6.14 -13.25 -11.46
CA TYR A 251 5.03 -12.49 -10.90
C TYR A 251 3.99 -13.42 -10.22
N GLY A 252 3.91 -14.68 -10.65
CA GLY A 252 2.93 -15.63 -10.15
C GLY A 252 2.53 -16.67 -11.18
N ASP A 253 1.32 -17.20 -11.03
CA ASP A 253 0.72 -18.09 -12.01
C ASP A 253 -0.81 -18.08 -12.01
N TYR A 254 -1.42 -18.55 -13.10
CA TYR A 254 -2.85 -18.83 -13.10
C TYR A 254 -3.14 -20.10 -12.30
N GLN A 255 -4.18 -20.04 -11.47
CA GLN A 255 -4.76 -21.22 -10.84
C GLN A 255 -5.31 -22.16 -11.92
N ASP A 256 -5.09 -23.46 -11.77
CA ASP A 256 -5.53 -24.53 -12.65
C ASP A 256 -5.10 -24.40 -14.12
N PHE A 257 -4.18 -25.26 -14.58
CA PHE A 257 -3.65 -25.27 -15.96
C PHE A 257 -2.92 -23.98 -16.40
N PRO A 258 -1.87 -23.58 -15.68
CA PRO A 258 -1.18 -22.29 -15.86
C PRO A 258 -0.74 -22.00 -17.30
N CYS A 259 -0.19 -23.00 -17.97
CA CYS A 259 0.25 -22.90 -19.36
C CYS A 259 -0.89 -22.59 -20.33
N ILE A 260 -2.05 -23.21 -20.13
CA ILE A 260 -3.21 -23.05 -21.01
C ILE A 260 -3.79 -21.65 -20.80
N ASN A 261 -3.97 -21.23 -19.55
CA ASN A 261 -4.52 -19.93 -19.22
C ASN A 261 -3.61 -18.79 -19.73
N LYS A 262 -2.29 -18.92 -19.57
CA LYS A 262 -1.32 -17.96 -20.10
C LYS A 262 -1.36 -17.87 -21.63
N PHE A 263 -1.49 -19.00 -22.32
CA PHE A 263 -1.66 -19.02 -23.77
C PHE A 263 -2.95 -18.32 -24.22
N ILE A 264 -4.08 -18.57 -23.55
CA ILE A 264 -5.36 -17.92 -23.84
C ILE A 264 -5.26 -16.40 -23.65
N VAL A 265 -4.69 -15.94 -22.53
CA VAL A 265 -4.49 -14.51 -22.26
C VAL A 265 -3.58 -13.85 -23.31
N THR A 266 -2.51 -14.53 -23.71
CA THR A 266 -1.61 -14.06 -24.76
C THR A 266 -2.34 -13.90 -26.09
N LEU A 267 -3.12 -14.91 -26.52
CA LEU A 267 -3.90 -14.82 -27.75
C LEU A 267 -4.90 -13.65 -27.74
N GLN A 268 -5.50 -13.36 -26.59
CA GLN A 268 -6.44 -12.26 -26.48
C GLN A 268 -5.81 -10.88 -26.51
N SER A 269 -4.55 -10.75 -26.09
CA SER A 269 -3.80 -9.49 -26.24
C SER A 269 -3.63 -9.07 -27.71
N LEU A 270 -3.80 -10.01 -28.65
CA LEU A 270 -3.79 -9.75 -30.09
C LEU A 270 -5.15 -9.25 -30.62
N ILE A 271 -6.22 -9.34 -29.84
CA ILE A 271 -7.54 -8.82 -30.21
C ILE A 271 -7.55 -7.31 -29.96
N PRO A 272 -7.81 -6.47 -30.97
CA PRO A 272 -7.87 -5.03 -30.78
C PRO A 272 -8.92 -4.63 -29.76
N ASP A 273 -8.56 -3.78 -28.80
CA ASP A 273 -9.49 -3.28 -27.80
C ASP A 273 -10.38 -2.18 -28.40
N ILE A 274 -11.49 -2.61 -28.99
CA ILE A 274 -12.50 -1.71 -29.54
C ILE A 274 -13.29 -1.10 -28.38
N ARG A 275 -13.35 0.24 -28.37
CA ARG A 275 -13.98 1.07 -27.36
C ARG A 275 -15.14 1.88 -27.94
N TYR A 276 -16.19 2.06 -27.15
CA TYR A 276 -17.31 2.95 -27.46
C TYR A 276 -17.73 3.78 -26.25
N SER A 277 -18.02 5.07 -26.47
CA SER A 277 -18.61 5.93 -25.44
C SER A 277 -19.38 7.12 -26.04
N LYS A 278 -20.20 7.77 -25.21
CA LYS A 278 -20.91 9.01 -25.52
C LYS A 278 -20.53 10.09 -24.51
N LEU A 279 -19.85 11.14 -24.96
CA LEU A 279 -19.39 12.26 -24.13
C LEU A 279 -19.91 13.58 -24.69
N PHE A 280 -20.57 14.39 -23.86
CA PHE A 280 -21.10 15.71 -24.25
C PHE A 280 -21.90 15.71 -25.56
N GLY A 281 -22.73 14.68 -25.76
CA GLY A 281 -23.54 14.51 -26.98
C GLY A 281 -22.79 13.96 -28.19
N GLN A 282 -21.46 13.82 -28.12
CA GLN A 282 -20.62 13.21 -29.14
C GLN A 282 -20.45 11.71 -28.87
N ARG A 283 -20.38 10.90 -29.92
CA ARG A 283 -20.13 9.45 -29.82
C ARG A 283 -18.76 9.13 -30.38
N TYR A 284 -18.04 8.23 -29.71
CA TYR A 284 -16.71 7.78 -30.10
C TYR A 284 -16.76 6.26 -30.29
N LEU A 285 -16.25 5.78 -31.41
CA LEU A 285 -16.05 4.35 -31.69
C LEU A 285 -14.67 4.17 -32.30
N GLY A 286 -13.80 3.38 -31.66
CA GLY A 286 -12.43 3.25 -32.11
C GLY A 286 -11.66 2.12 -31.46
N VAL A 287 -10.37 2.06 -31.74
CA VAL A 287 -9.42 1.10 -31.18
C VAL A 287 -8.48 1.82 -30.22
N LYS A 288 -8.32 1.30 -29.00
CA LYS A 288 -7.37 1.81 -28.02
C LYS A 288 -5.95 1.58 -28.55
N THR A 289 -5.18 2.65 -28.72
CA THR A 289 -3.79 2.60 -29.23
C THR A 289 -2.76 2.83 -28.14
N SER A 290 -3.15 3.47 -27.03
CA SER A 290 -2.34 3.63 -25.82
C SER A 290 -3.26 3.76 -24.59
N PRO A 291 -2.74 3.82 -23.34
CA PRO A 291 -3.55 3.99 -22.13
C PRO A 291 -4.54 5.16 -22.20
N GLU A 292 -4.19 6.25 -22.88
CA GLU A 292 -4.98 7.49 -22.94
C GLU A 292 -5.31 7.92 -24.37
N THR A 293 -5.01 7.10 -25.37
CA THR A 293 -5.25 7.44 -26.79
C THR A 293 -6.16 6.42 -27.46
N LEU A 294 -7.16 6.94 -28.17
CA LEU A 294 -8.13 6.18 -28.94
C LEU A 294 -8.11 6.64 -30.39
N PHE A 295 -7.74 5.75 -31.31
CA PHE A 295 -7.95 5.99 -32.74
C PHE A 295 -9.41 5.70 -33.07
N ALA A 296 -10.22 6.74 -33.26
CA ALA A 296 -11.68 6.62 -33.34
C ALA A 296 -12.30 7.45 -34.45
N ILE A 297 -13.56 7.13 -34.71
CA ILE A 297 -14.50 7.99 -35.43
C ILE A 297 -15.41 8.66 -34.41
N ARG A 298 -15.51 9.98 -34.48
CA ARG A 298 -16.39 10.82 -33.66
C ARG A 298 -17.63 11.24 -34.43
N PHE A 299 -18.82 11.10 -33.85
CA PHE A 299 -20.11 11.52 -34.42
C PHE A 299 -20.84 12.51 -33.49
N PRO A 300 -21.77 13.37 -33.98
CA PRO A 300 -22.27 13.46 -35.36
C PRO A 300 -21.34 14.20 -36.33
N ASN A 301 -20.46 15.07 -35.83
CA ASN A 301 -19.45 15.74 -36.65
C ASN A 301 -18.31 14.77 -36.94
N ILE A 302 -18.48 14.00 -38.02
CA ILE A 302 -17.58 12.92 -38.46
C ILE A 302 -16.15 13.45 -38.48
N LYS A 303 -15.36 12.97 -37.51
CA LYS A 303 -13.92 13.23 -37.44
C LYS A 303 -13.23 11.92 -37.11
N ILE A 304 -12.26 11.54 -37.93
CA ILE A 304 -11.40 10.39 -37.70
C ILE A 304 -10.06 10.94 -37.21
N ASP A 305 -9.66 10.58 -36.00
CA ASP A 305 -8.44 11.11 -35.38
C ASP A 305 -7.96 10.21 -34.24
N ASN A 306 -6.75 10.49 -33.75
CA ASN A 306 -6.30 10.05 -32.45
C ASN A 306 -6.85 11.01 -31.38
N PHE A 307 -7.80 10.53 -30.60
CA PHE A 307 -8.40 11.29 -29.50
C PHE A 307 -7.68 10.96 -28.19
N HIS A 308 -7.29 12.00 -27.46
CA HIS A 308 -6.70 11.87 -26.14
C HIS A 308 -7.79 11.97 -25.07
N PHE A 309 -7.83 10.98 -24.19
CA PHE A 309 -8.73 10.87 -23.04
C PHE A 309 -7.88 10.46 -21.84
N GLY A 310 -7.58 11.43 -20.96
CA GLY A 310 -6.78 11.16 -19.76
C GLY A 310 -7.41 10.12 -18.85
N TYR A 311 -6.59 9.41 -18.07
CA TYR A 311 -7.07 8.44 -17.09
C TYR A 311 -8.00 9.10 -16.03
N PRO A 312 -9.12 8.46 -15.62
CA PRO A 312 -9.61 7.13 -15.99
C PRO A 312 -10.57 7.10 -17.20
N LEU A 313 -10.82 8.24 -17.85
CA LEU A 313 -11.93 8.42 -18.80
C LEU A 313 -11.95 7.41 -19.95
N LEU A 314 -10.79 7.10 -20.56
CA LEU A 314 -10.75 6.11 -21.66
C LEU A 314 -11.07 4.69 -21.17
N ASP A 315 -10.70 4.37 -19.93
CA ASP A 315 -10.92 3.05 -19.38
C ASP A 315 -12.39 2.79 -19.05
N ASP A 316 -13.18 3.84 -18.85
CA ASP A 316 -14.64 3.77 -18.64
C ASP A 316 -15.43 3.54 -19.93
N PHE A 317 -14.78 3.63 -21.10
CA PHE A 317 -15.45 3.34 -22.36
C PHE A 317 -15.84 1.86 -22.41
N ILE A 318 -17.01 1.58 -22.99
CA ILE A 318 -17.48 0.21 -23.23
C ILE A 318 -16.41 -0.48 -24.08
N SER A 319 -15.85 -1.56 -23.54
CA SER A 319 -14.71 -2.25 -24.12
C SER A 319 -15.10 -3.67 -24.52
N THR A 320 -14.69 -4.04 -25.73
CA THR A 320 -14.76 -5.44 -26.19
C THR A 320 -13.82 -6.32 -25.35
N SER A 321 -12.61 -5.84 -25.05
CA SER A 321 -11.65 -6.59 -24.24
C SER A 321 -12.18 -6.87 -22.83
N LYS A 322 -12.83 -5.91 -22.16
CA LYS A 322 -13.46 -6.14 -20.83
C LYS A 322 -14.48 -7.28 -20.83
N LYS A 323 -15.17 -7.53 -21.95
CA LYS A 323 -16.16 -8.62 -22.07
C LYS A 323 -15.56 -9.96 -22.47
N THR A 324 -14.45 -9.95 -23.20
CA THR A 324 -13.82 -11.16 -23.73
C THR A 324 -12.67 -11.67 -22.87
N LYS A 325 -12.12 -10.85 -21.97
CA LYS A 325 -11.06 -11.23 -21.04
C LYS A 325 -11.51 -12.37 -20.12
N PRO A 326 -10.83 -13.53 -20.12
CA PRO A 326 -11.14 -14.62 -19.24
C PRO A 326 -10.77 -14.21 -17.83
N LYS A 327 -11.68 -14.47 -16.90
CA LYS A 327 -11.45 -14.24 -15.47
C LYS A 327 -10.76 -15.46 -14.87
N PHE A 328 -9.52 -15.70 -15.27
CA PHE A 328 -8.71 -16.73 -14.62
C PHE A 328 -8.23 -16.23 -13.26
N PRO A 329 -8.33 -17.04 -12.19
CA PRO A 329 -7.71 -16.69 -10.92
C PRO A 329 -6.20 -16.65 -11.14
N TRP A 330 -5.58 -15.51 -10.88
CA TRP A 330 -4.13 -15.38 -10.84
C TRP A 330 -3.71 -15.34 -9.38
N LEU A 331 -2.75 -16.20 -9.05
CA LEU A 331 -2.06 -16.22 -7.78
C LEU A 331 -0.72 -15.52 -7.98
N GLY A 332 -0.48 -14.46 -7.22
CA GLY A 332 0.86 -13.91 -7.08
C GLY A 332 1.81 -14.98 -6.56
N LYS A 333 3.10 -14.87 -6.89
CA LYS A 333 4.14 -15.86 -6.51
C LYS A 333 4.06 -16.28 -5.03
N GLN A 334 3.79 -15.31 -4.14
CA GLN A 334 3.70 -15.56 -2.71
C GLN A 334 2.41 -16.30 -2.29
N GLU A 335 1.31 -16.09 -3.01
CA GLU A 335 0.07 -16.84 -2.81
C GLU A 335 0.29 -18.30 -3.25
N VAL A 336 0.99 -18.52 -4.37
CA VAL A 336 1.43 -19.86 -4.81
C VAL A 336 2.37 -20.50 -3.77
N GLU A 337 3.31 -19.74 -3.21
CA GLU A 337 4.21 -20.22 -2.15
C GLU A 337 3.44 -20.62 -0.88
N LEU A 338 2.51 -19.79 -0.42
CA LEU A 338 1.67 -20.07 0.75
C LEU A 338 0.81 -21.31 0.54
N GLU A 339 0.16 -21.43 -0.63
CA GLU A 339 -0.63 -22.62 -0.98
C GLU A 339 0.23 -23.89 -1.11
N SER A 340 1.47 -23.76 -1.59
CA SER A 340 2.41 -24.89 -1.72
C SER A 340 3.08 -25.28 -0.40
N SER A 341 3.11 -24.37 0.57
CA SER A 341 3.61 -24.65 1.91
C SER A 341 2.55 -25.47 2.64
N ASN A 342 2.92 -26.60 3.24
CA ASN A 342 2.04 -27.47 4.03
C ASN A 342 1.51 -26.80 5.32
N LEU A 343 1.34 -25.48 5.34
CA LEU A 343 0.62 -24.76 6.38
C LEU A 343 -0.86 -25.14 6.25
N SER A 344 -1.53 -25.38 7.37
CA SER A 344 -2.94 -25.79 7.44
C SER A 344 -3.93 -24.75 6.89
N ASP A 345 -3.45 -23.60 6.42
CA ASP A 345 -4.23 -22.42 6.14
C ASP A 345 -4.18 -22.06 4.65
N LYS A 346 -5.36 -21.78 4.08
CA LYS A 346 -5.50 -21.33 2.68
C LYS A 346 -5.24 -19.83 2.57
N ALA A 347 -4.48 -19.41 1.55
CA ALA A 347 -4.42 -18.01 1.17
C ALA A 347 -5.80 -17.52 0.71
N ILE A 348 -6.33 -16.45 1.31
CA ILE A 348 -7.60 -15.84 0.88
C ILE A 348 -7.27 -14.60 0.07
N ARG A 349 -7.70 -14.59 -1.19
CA ARG A 349 -7.50 -13.51 -2.16
C ARG A 349 -8.40 -12.32 -1.82
N LYS A 350 -7.82 -11.13 -1.68
CA LYS A 350 -8.54 -9.85 -1.68
C LYS A 350 -8.33 -9.19 -3.04
N SER A 351 -9.17 -9.53 -4.01
CA SER A 351 -9.23 -8.78 -5.27
C SER A 351 -10.20 -7.63 -5.08
N ASP A 352 -9.70 -6.46 -4.72
CA ASP A 352 -10.51 -5.25 -4.76
C ASP A 352 -9.93 -4.35 -5.86
N SER A 353 -10.69 -4.27 -6.96
CA SER A 353 -10.63 -3.14 -7.88
C SER A 353 -10.86 -1.86 -7.06
N TYR A 354 -9.83 -1.02 -7.01
CA TYR A 354 -10.00 0.36 -6.54
C TYR A 354 -10.96 1.06 -7.51
N GLY A 355 -12.06 1.56 -6.98
CA GLY A 355 -13.05 2.28 -7.76
C GLY A 355 -14.15 1.39 -8.29
N GLU A 356 -15.38 1.80 -7.97
CA GLU A 356 -16.66 1.25 -8.42
C GLU A 356 -17.08 -0.08 -7.75
N GLU A 357 -18.05 0.08 -6.85
CA GLU A 357 -18.92 -0.96 -6.27
C GLU A 357 -18.31 -1.85 -5.18
N ASN A 358 -18.41 -1.43 -3.92
CA ASN A 358 -18.75 -2.30 -2.78
C ASN A 358 -19.01 -1.52 -1.48
N LEU A 359 -20.00 -0.61 -1.51
CA LEU A 359 -20.48 0.06 -0.30
C LEU A 359 -21.58 -0.73 0.46
N VAL A 360 -21.99 -1.92 0.00
CA VAL A 360 -23.18 -2.60 0.60
C VAL A 360 -23.06 -4.13 0.76
N ALA A 361 -22.04 -4.85 0.26
CA ALA A 361 -22.17 -6.32 0.10
C ALA A 361 -21.18 -7.25 0.84
N ASP A 362 -20.11 -6.79 1.51
CA ASP A 362 -19.16 -7.71 2.15
C ASP A 362 -18.99 -7.39 3.65
N GLU A 363 -19.95 -7.82 4.47
CA GLU A 363 -19.81 -7.84 5.94
C GLU A 363 -19.11 -9.10 6.47
N ASP A 364 -18.98 -10.17 5.67
CA ASP A 364 -18.58 -11.50 6.19
C ASP A 364 -17.27 -12.10 5.64
N LYS A 365 -16.51 -11.40 4.80
CA LYS A 365 -15.21 -11.91 4.33
C LYS A 365 -14.05 -11.28 5.09
N LYS A 366 -13.21 -12.15 5.67
CA LYS A 366 -11.95 -11.78 6.32
C LYS A 366 -11.06 -11.01 5.33
N ILE A 367 -11.07 -9.70 5.47
CA ILE A 367 -10.06 -8.81 4.91
C ILE A 367 -8.73 -9.17 5.62
N LEU A 368 -7.62 -9.15 4.89
CA LEU A 368 -6.30 -9.54 5.41
C LEU A 368 -5.29 -8.39 5.36
N PHE A 369 -5.37 -7.45 4.40
CA PHE A 369 -4.54 -6.24 4.37
C PHE A 369 -5.05 -5.24 3.32
N GLU A 370 -4.62 -3.98 3.39
CA GLU A 370 -4.81 -2.96 2.36
C GLU A 370 -3.45 -2.28 2.10
N ASN A 371 -3.04 -2.20 0.84
CA ASN A 371 -1.81 -1.53 0.45
C ASN A 371 -2.18 -0.29 -0.36
N SER A 372 -1.90 0.90 0.18
CA SER A 372 -2.32 2.18 -0.41
C SER A 372 -1.08 2.96 -0.84
N TYR A 373 -0.49 2.62 -1.97
CA TYR A 373 0.60 3.39 -2.57
C TYR A 373 0.15 3.95 -3.92
N TYR A 374 0.52 5.19 -4.25
CA TYR A 374 0.43 5.72 -5.62
C TYR A 374 1.82 5.89 -6.22
N ILE A 375 1.84 5.78 -7.55
CA ILE A 375 3.00 6.02 -8.39
C ILE A 375 2.92 7.43 -8.95
N VAL A 376 4.01 8.18 -8.82
CA VAL A 376 4.14 9.50 -9.44
C VAL A 376 4.97 9.39 -10.71
N TYR A 377 4.34 9.71 -11.85
CA TYR A 377 5.01 9.92 -13.14
C TYR A 377 5.35 11.41 -13.30
N GLU A 378 6.52 11.68 -13.89
CA GLU A 378 6.90 13.05 -14.24
C GLU A 378 6.33 13.37 -15.63
N GLU A 379 5.61 14.48 -15.73
CA GLU A 379 5.28 15.14 -17.01
C GLU A 379 6.50 15.86 -17.59
#